data_AF-A0A7C1SB29-F1
#
_entry.id   AF-A0A7C1SB29-F1
#
_cell.length_a   1.000
_cell.length_b   1.000
_cell.length_c   1.000
_cell.angle_alpha   90.00
_cell.angle_beta   90.00
_cell.angle_gamma   90.00
#
_symmetry.space_group_name_H-M   'P 1'
#
loop_
_entity.id
_entity.type
_entity.pdbx_description
1 polymer ?
#
loop_
_entity_poly.entity_id
_entity_poly.type
_entity_poly.pdbx_seq_one_letter_code
_entity_poly.pdbx_strand_id
1 'polypeptide(L)' 'MFTDPVCGMKVNINNTDLTITYHECRYYFCADACREAFEKNPENYLTGKSAKRKGLWGRYLDRLQKSTGGKPMQCH' A
#
# COMPACT_ATOMS: atom_id res chain seq x y z
N MET A 1 7.34 -8.43 15.85
CA MET A 1 6.23 -7.46 15.88
C MET A 1 5.66 -7.39 14.48
N PHE A 2 4.41 -7.80 14.26
CA PHE A 2 3.75 -7.68 12.96
C PHE A 2 2.83 -6.47 12.93
N THR A 3 2.48 -6.00 11.74
CA THR A 3 1.54 -4.89 11.57
C THR A 3 0.25 -5.43 10.98
N ASP A 4 -0.86 -5.15 11.66
CA ASP A 4 -2.18 -5.48 11.16
C ASP A 4 -2.46 -4.67 9.87
N PRO A 5 -2.78 -5.34 8.74
CA PRO A 5 -3.02 -4.65 7.46
C PRO A 5 -4.34 -3.86 7.41
N VAL A 6 -5.27 -4.13 8.32
CA VAL A 6 -6.58 -3.45 8.41
C VAL A 6 -6.46 -2.15 9.20
N CYS A 7 -5.89 -2.22 10.41
CA CYS A 7 -5.85 -1.06 11.33
C CYS A 7 -4.46 -0.43 11.48
N GLY A 8 -3.39 -1.07 11.03
CA GLY A 8 -2.02 -0.59 11.18
C GLY A 8 -1.43 -0.75 12.58
N MET A 9 -2.15 -1.40 13.52
CA MET A 9 -1.64 -1.65 14.87
C MET A 9 -0.50 -2.67 14.88
N LYS A 10 0.40 -2.53 15.87
CA LYS A 10 1.46 -3.50 16.12
C LYS A 10 0.89 -4.69 16.89
N VAL A 11 1.01 -5.87 16.30
CA VAL A 11 0.56 -7.15 16.86
C VAL A 11 1.76 -7.92 17.41
N ASN A 12 1.58 -8.50 18.59
CA ASN A 12 2.61 -9.25 19.30
C ASN A 12 2.31 -10.75 19.19
N ILE A 13 3.09 -11.45 18.38
CA ILE A 13 2.85 -12.84 17.95
C ILE A 13 2.72 -13.79 19.15
N ASN A 14 3.43 -13.50 20.24
CA ASN A 14 3.43 -14.32 21.45
C ASN A 14 2.09 -14.30 22.20
N ASN A 15 1.15 -13.41 21.84
CA ASN A 15 -0.12 -13.22 22.53
C ASN A 15 -1.32 -13.18 21.57
N THR A 16 -1.16 -13.63 20.33
CA THR A 16 -2.24 -13.60 19.33
C THR A 16 -2.15 -14.77 18.37
N ASP A 17 -3.17 -15.62 18.40
CA ASP A 17 -3.39 -16.70 17.42
C ASP A 17 -4.23 -16.26 16.21
N LEU A 18 -4.62 -14.99 16.18
CA LEU A 18 -5.42 -14.37 15.13
C LEU A 18 -4.60 -14.16 13.86
N THR A 19 -4.54 -15.22 13.04
CA THR A 19 -3.77 -15.24 11.79
C THR A 19 -4.60 -15.73 10.61
N ILE A 20 -4.26 -15.25 9.41
CA ILE A 20 -4.80 -15.76 8.14
C ILE A 20 -3.62 -16.02 7.20
N THR A 21 -3.70 -17.11 6.45
CA THR A 21 -2.78 -17.38 5.34
C THR A 21 -3.46 -16.97 4.04
N TYR A 22 -2.89 -15.99 3.33
CA TYR A 22 -3.40 -15.49 2.05
C TYR A 22 -2.24 -15.36 1.07
N HIS A 23 -2.34 -15.97 -0.12
CA HIS A 23 -1.24 -16.07 -1.11
C HIS A 23 0.10 -16.49 -0.48
N GLU A 24 0.08 -17.59 0.29
CA GLU A 24 1.27 -18.16 0.95
C GLU A 24 1.93 -17.22 1.99
N CYS A 25 1.32 -16.06 2.26
CA CYS A 25 1.76 -15.10 3.26
C CYS A 25 0.88 -15.18 4.50
N ARG A 26 1.49 -15.25 5.68
CA ARG A 26 0.77 -15.24 6.97
C ARG A 26 0.62 -13.80 7.48
N TYR A 27 -0.63 -13.37 7.66
CA TYR A 27 -1.01 -12.08 8.24
C TYR A 27 -1.46 -12.25 9.69
N TYR A 28 -1.22 -11.23 10.51
CA TYR A 28 -1.53 -11.21 11.94
C TYR A 28 -2.46 -10.03 12.23
N PHE A 29 -3.47 -10.25 13.07
CA PHE A 29 -4.50 -9.27 13.38
C PHE A 29 -4.56 -8.96 14.87
N CYS A 30 -4.92 -7.73 15.21
CA CYS A 30 -5.05 -7.33 16.61
C CYS A 30 -6.36 -7.81 17.26
N ALA A 31 -7.39 -8.10 16.45
CA ALA A 31 -8.71 -8.52 16.89
C ALA A 31 -9.41 -9.38 15.83
N ASP A 32 -10.38 -10.21 16.26
CA ASP A 32 -11.24 -11.00 15.34
C ASP A 32 -11.95 -10.12 14.31
N ALA A 33 -12.41 -8.93 14.72
CA ALA A 33 -13.07 -7.99 13.80
C ALA A 33 -12.15 -7.57 12.64
N CYS A 34 -10.85 -7.38 12.89
CA CYS A 34 -9.87 -7.06 11.85
C CYS A 34 -9.62 -8.28 10.95
N ARG A 35 -9.57 -9.49 11.53
CA ARG A 35 -9.47 -10.74 10.78
C ARG A 35 -10.65 -10.91 9.82
N GLU A 36 -11.89 -10.77 10.30
CA GLU A 36 -13.09 -10.87 9.47
C GLU A 36 -13.15 -9.79 8.39
N ALA A 37 -12.78 -8.55 8.71
CA ALA A 37 -12.73 -7.47 7.74
C ALA A 37 -11.73 -7.78 6.60
N PHE A 38 -10.56 -8.33 6.96
CA PHE A 38 -9.56 -8.78 6.00
C PHE A 38 -10.05 -9.96 5.15
N GLU A 39 -10.71 -10.95 5.76
CA GLU A 39 -11.25 -12.11 5.04
C GLU A 39 -12.33 -11.72 4.03
N LYS A 40 -13.17 -10.72 4.36
CA LYS A 40 -14.21 -10.20 3.45
C LYS A 40 -13.63 -9.56 2.20
N ASN A 41 -12.53 -8.82 2.32
CA ASN A 41 -11.93 -8.07 1.20
C ASN A 41 -10.40 -7.91 1.34
N PRO A 42 -9.61 -8.97 1.19
CA PRO A 42 -8.17 -8.92 1.45
C PRO A 42 -7.43 -8.03 0.44
N GLU A 43 -7.89 -7.99 -0.81
CA GLU A 43 -7.27 -7.20 -1.88
C GLU A 43 -7.25 -5.70 -1.58
N ASN A 44 -8.30 -5.16 -0.92
CA ASN A 44 -8.37 -3.74 -0.56
C ASN A 44 -7.30 -3.34 0.47
N TYR A 45 -6.94 -4.25 1.38
CA TYR A 45 -5.92 -3.99 2.39
C TYR A 45 -4.50 -4.24 1.87
N LEU A 46 -4.35 -5.05 0.82
CA LEU A 46 -3.06 -5.39 0.22
C LEU A 46 -2.65 -4.42 -0.89
N THR A 47 -3.61 -3.85 -1.61
CA THR A 47 -3.38 -2.87 -2.69
C THR A 47 -2.91 -1.50 -2.19
N GLY A 48 -3.01 -1.22 -0.88
CA GLY A 48 -2.67 0.07 -0.28
C GLY A 48 -1.19 0.42 -0.14
N LYS A 49 -0.25 -0.49 -0.47
CA LYS A 49 1.21 -0.25 -0.25
C LYS A 49 1.98 0.30 -1.46
N SER A 50 1.34 0.68 -2.57
CA SER A 50 2.08 1.25 -3.72
C SER A 50 1.37 2.35 -4.53
N ALA A 51 0.23 2.88 -4.07
CA ALA A 51 -0.36 4.08 -4.67
C ALA A 51 0.42 5.34 -4.25
N LYS A 52 1.40 5.69 -5.10
CA LYS A 52 2.32 6.84 -5.09
C LYS A 52 1.80 8.13 -4.40
N ARG A 53 2.69 8.81 -3.68
CA ARG A 53 2.72 10.28 -3.72
C ARG A 53 3.72 10.71 -4.79
N LYS A 54 3.24 11.22 -5.94
CA LYS A 54 4.11 11.97 -6.85
C LYS A 54 4.61 13.20 -6.08
N GLY A 55 5.88 13.18 -5.66
CA GLY A 55 6.54 14.33 -5.02
C GLY A 55 6.66 15.52 -5.98
N LEU A 56 7.29 16.62 -5.53
CA LEU A 56 7.44 17.84 -6.36
C LEU A 56 7.98 17.55 -7.77
N TRP A 57 8.96 16.64 -7.87
CA TRP A 57 9.53 16.18 -9.14
C TRP A 57 8.54 15.45 -10.05
N GLY A 58 7.67 14.62 -9.47
CA GLY A 58 6.62 13.95 -10.22
C GLY A 58 5.55 14.91 -10.76
N ARG A 59 5.30 16.03 -10.06
CA ARG A 59 4.43 17.11 -10.55
C ARG A 59 5.13 17.99 -11.60
N TYR A 60 6.42 18.23 -11.44
CA TYR A 60 7.23 19.01 -12.39
C TYR A 60 7.37 18.33 -13.75
N LEU A 61 7.65 17.02 -13.78
CA LEU A 61 7.73 16.25 -15.02
C LEU A 61 6.39 16.21 -15.78
N ASP A 62 5.26 16.10 -15.05
CA ASP A 62 3.91 16.16 -15.63
C ASP A 62 3.65 17.51 -16.31
N ARG A 63 4.09 18.61 -15.67
CA ARG A 63 4.02 19.96 -16.24
C ARG A 63 4.91 20.12 -17.48
N LEU A 64 6.15 19.62 -17.44
CA LEU A 64 7.06 19.67 -18.58
C LEU A 64 6.49 18.92 -19.79
N GLN A 65 5.99 17.69 -19.58
CA GLN A 65 5.39 16.87 -20.64
C GLN A 65 4.20 17.57 -21.31
N LYS A 66 3.41 18.33 -20.54
CA LYS A 66 2.28 19.12 -21.05
C LYS A 66 2.71 20.34 -21.88
N SER A 67 3.86 20.95 -21.57
CA SER A 67 4.37 22.13 -22.28
C SER A 67 5.15 21.81 -23.57
N THR A 68 5.91 20.71 -23.58
CA THR A 68 6.80 20.38 -24.71
C THR A 68 6.36 19.13 -25.47
N GLY A 69 5.26 18.47 -25.08
CA GLY A 69 4.80 17.23 -25.70
C GLY A 69 5.83 16.10 -25.67
N GLY A 70 6.84 16.18 -24.79
CA GLY A 70 7.95 15.23 -24.73
C GLY A 70 9.04 15.43 -25.79
N LYS A 71 9.02 16.52 -26.57
CA LYS A 71 10.11 16.84 -27.51
C LYS A 71 11.19 17.68 -26.80
N PRO A 72 12.48 17.28 -26.86
CA PRO A 72 13.55 18.13 -26.36
C PRO A 72 13.58 19.44 -27.16
N MET A 73 13.84 20.56 -26.50
CA MET A 73 14.05 21.85 -27.17
C MET A 73 15.11 21.65 -28.26
N GLN A 74 14.71 21.80 -29.51
CA GLN A 74 15.65 21.86 -30.61
C GLN A 74 16.22 23.27 -30.63
N CYS A 75 17.48 23.41 -30.23
CA CYS A 75 18.25 24.61 -30.49
C CYS A 75 18.51 24.69 -32.00
N HIS A 76 18.28 25.87 -32.57
CA HIS A 76 18.51 26.18 -33.97
C HIS A 76 20.01 26.45 -34.24
#